data_AF-A0A1Q7BBD4-F1
#
_entry.id   AF-A0A1Q7BBD4-F1
#
_cell.length_a   1.000
_cell.length_b   1.000
_cell.length_c   1.000
_cell.angle_alpha   90.00
_cell.angle_beta   90.00
_cell.angle_gamma   90.00
#
_symmetry.space_group_name_H-M   'P 1'
#
loop_
_entity.id
_entity.type
_entity.pdbx_description
1 polymer ?
#
loop_
_entity_poly.entity_id
_entity_poly.type
_entity_poly.pdbx_seq_one_letter_code
_entity_poly.pdbx_strand_id
1 'polypeptide(L)'
;MTLPERREQKLVREFFGGAQSGFFVEVGANRPQQESQTWHLEQLGWTGVLIEPQPDLAGDLCRARSAKVFAVACSSPENAGRRMQLHVAGALSALDRHRMAPGSQPERIIEVPVRTLDDILTEARAPVGFDFLSVDVEGHELEVLSGFDFARWRPCLVLLEDHVGNLKKHRFLRAAGYRLIRRFENNGWYVPREATRGVAPRERWEIVRKYYLALPFRVARNASRAIRRRLRERFAP
;
A
#
# COMPACT_ATOMS: atom_id res chain seq x y z
N MET A 1 0.33 -15.90 22.12
CA MET A 1 1.65 -15.29 21.88
C MET A 1 1.44 -14.03 21.05
N THR A 2 1.75 -12.86 21.58
CA THR A 2 1.79 -11.60 20.82
C THR A 2 2.96 -11.65 19.85
N LEU A 3 2.70 -11.45 18.55
CA LEU A 3 3.78 -11.28 17.57
C LEU A 3 4.63 -10.07 17.95
N PRO A 4 5.97 -10.10 17.76
CA PRO A 4 6.82 -8.96 18.07
C PRO A 4 6.39 -7.74 17.25
N GLU A 5 6.13 -6.63 17.94
CA GLU A 5 5.74 -5.37 17.32
C GLU A 5 6.84 -4.86 16.40
N ARG A 6 6.49 -4.53 15.15
CA ARG A 6 7.45 -3.98 14.19
C ARG A 6 7.70 -2.51 14.47
N ARG A 7 8.93 -2.06 14.19
CA ARG A 7 9.34 -0.66 14.39
C ARG A 7 8.43 0.33 13.66
N GLU A 8 7.93 -0.01 12.47
CA GLU A 8 7.02 0.86 11.71
C GLU A 8 5.65 1.02 12.40
N GLN A 9 5.09 -0.05 12.94
CA GLN A 9 3.83 -0.03 13.71
C GLN A 9 3.94 0.90 14.93
N LYS A 10 5.07 0.82 15.65
CA LYS A 10 5.34 1.75 16.76
C LYS A 10 5.36 3.22 16.29
N LEU A 11 6.01 3.50 15.15
CA LEU A 11 6.04 4.84 14.58
C LEU A 11 4.65 5.32 14.17
N VAL A 12 3.75 4.42 13.73
CA VAL A 12 2.36 4.78 13.37
C VAL A 12 1.60 5.17 14.62
N ARG A 13 1.71 4.38 15.70
CA ARG A 13 1.12 4.73 17.01
C ARG A 13 1.64 6.06 17.54
N GLU A 14 2.95 6.29 17.48
CA GLU A 14 3.57 7.56 17.86
C GLU A 14 3.06 8.72 17.01
N PHE A 15 2.85 8.51 15.71
CA PHE A 15 2.29 9.53 14.83
C PHE A 15 0.90 9.98 15.30
N PHE A 16 0.05 9.05 15.72
CA PHE A 16 -1.28 9.34 16.27
C PHE A 16 -1.27 9.64 17.78
N GLY A 17 -0.11 9.92 18.38
CA GLY A 17 0.00 10.30 19.79
C GLY A 17 -0.49 9.23 20.77
N GLY A 18 -0.47 7.96 20.37
CA GLY A 18 -0.97 6.86 21.20
C GLY A 18 -2.50 6.80 21.32
N ALA A 19 -3.25 7.40 20.40
CA ALA A 19 -4.70 7.36 20.39
C ALA A 19 -5.26 5.93 20.49
N GLN A 20 -6.27 5.77 21.34
CA GLN A 20 -6.97 4.49 21.62
C GLN A 20 -8.28 4.35 20.81
N SER A 21 -8.45 5.19 19.79
CA SER A 21 -9.55 5.08 18.83
C SER A 21 -9.16 5.84 17.57
N GLY A 22 -9.77 5.48 16.46
CA GLY A 22 -9.51 6.02 15.14
C GLY A 22 -10.06 5.10 14.07
N PHE A 23 -9.98 5.54 12.81
CA PHE A 23 -10.42 4.78 11.66
C PHE A 23 -9.27 4.51 10.69
N PHE A 24 -9.04 3.24 10.38
CA PHE A 24 -8.03 2.82 9.40
C PHE A 24 -8.65 2.22 8.14
N VAL A 25 -7.90 2.28 7.06
CA VAL A 25 -8.15 1.57 5.80
C VAL A 25 -6.86 0.89 5.38
N GLU A 26 -6.89 -0.41 5.16
CA GLU A 26 -5.74 -1.20 4.68
C GLU A 26 -6.09 -1.87 3.35
N VAL A 27 -5.42 -1.43 2.28
CA VAL A 27 -5.52 -2.02 0.94
C VAL A 27 -4.36 -2.99 0.76
N GLY A 28 -4.67 -4.27 0.55
CA GLY A 28 -3.69 -5.37 0.57
C GLY A 28 -3.49 -5.93 1.98
N ALA A 29 -4.59 -6.20 2.69
CA ALA A 29 -4.56 -6.55 4.11
C ALA A 29 -3.93 -7.92 4.41
N ASN A 30 -3.88 -8.84 3.43
CA ASN A 30 -3.15 -10.09 3.51
C ASN A 30 -3.51 -10.91 4.77
N ARG A 31 -2.52 -11.44 5.50
CA ARG A 31 -2.77 -12.25 6.70
C ARG A 31 -3.28 -11.38 7.87
N PRO A 32 -4.20 -11.90 8.71
CA PRO A 32 -4.87 -11.07 9.73
C PRO A 32 -3.97 -10.36 10.75
N GLN A 33 -2.82 -10.93 11.07
CA GLN A 33 -1.94 -10.41 12.13
C GLN A 33 -0.50 -10.25 11.66
N GLN A 34 0.02 -11.22 10.91
CA GLN A 34 1.39 -11.21 10.41
C GLN A 34 1.53 -10.10 9.37
N GLU A 35 2.45 -9.19 9.63
CA GLU A 35 2.79 -8.07 8.73
C GLU A 35 1.67 -7.05 8.48
N SER A 36 0.50 -7.19 9.13
CA SER A 36 -0.58 -6.20 9.03
C SER A 36 -0.13 -4.83 9.58
N GLN A 37 -0.45 -3.80 8.81
CA GLN A 37 -0.22 -2.41 9.15
C GLN A 37 -1.30 -1.84 10.06
N THR A 38 -2.37 -2.58 10.34
CA THR A 38 -3.48 -2.11 11.18
C THR A 38 -3.89 -3.06 12.30
N TRP A 39 -3.31 -4.27 12.39
CA TRP A 39 -3.60 -5.21 13.48
C TRP A 39 -3.41 -4.56 14.86
N HIS A 40 -2.23 -3.97 15.02
CA HIS A 40 -1.83 -3.27 16.23
C HIS A 40 -2.73 -2.07 16.60
N LEU A 41 -3.43 -1.44 15.66
CA LEU A 41 -4.37 -0.34 15.92
C LEU A 41 -5.74 -0.86 16.36
N GLU A 42 -6.24 -1.91 15.70
CA GLU A 42 -7.52 -2.54 16.11
C GLU A 42 -7.45 -3.07 17.54
N GLN A 43 -6.28 -3.63 17.94
CA GLN A 43 -6.05 -4.06 19.33
C GLN A 43 -6.07 -2.91 20.35
N LEU A 44 -5.94 -1.66 19.90
CA LEU A 44 -6.07 -0.46 20.72
C LEU A 44 -7.47 0.16 20.62
N GLY A 45 -8.47 -0.51 20.03
CA GLY A 45 -9.84 -0.01 19.91
C GLY A 45 -10.15 0.75 18.63
N TRP A 46 -9.23 0.79 17.66
CA TRP A 46 -9.52 1.36 16.36
C TRP A 46 -10.46 0.44 15.56
N THR A 47 -11.21 1.04 14.64
CA THR A 47 -12.06 0.31 13.70
C THR A 47 -11.63 0.65 12.27
N GLY A 48 -12.11 -0.09 11.28
CA GLY A 48 -11.68 0.19 9.92
C GLY A 48 -12.19 -0.73 8.85
N VAL A 49 -11.51 -0.65 7.71
CA VAL A 49 -11.78 -1.42 6.49
C VAL A 49 -10.51 -2.15 6.07
N LEU A 50 -10.64 -3.43 5.76
CA LEU A 50 -9.59 -4.29 5.23
C LEU A 50 -10.01 -4.75 3.83
N ILE A 51 -9.13 -4.60 2.84
CA ILE A 51 -9.40 -4.95 1.44
C ILE A 51 -8.35 -5.98 1.01
N GLU A 52 -8.82 -7.16 0.61
CA GLU A 52 -7.97 -8.30 0.26
C GLU A 52 -8.61 -9.10 -0.89
N PRO A 53 -8.01 -9.16 -2.08
CA PRO A 53 -8.61 -9.86 -3.22
C PRO A 53 -8.57 -11.39 -3.10
N GLN A 54 -7.66 -11.98 -2.33
CA GLN A 54 -7.56 -13.44 -2.19
C GLN A 54 -8.67 -13.97 -1.26
N PRO A 55 -9.60 -14.80 -1.74
CA PRO A 55 -10.75 -15.23 -0.93
C PRO A 55 -10.37 -15.97 0.36
N ASP A 56 -9.31 -16.78 0.32
CA ASP A 56 -8.83 -17.52 1.48
C ASP A 56 -8.35 -16.57 2.60
N LEU A 57 -7.56 -15.54 2.23
CA LEU A 57 -7.05 -14.52 3.16
C LEU A 57 -8.17 -13.61 3.64
N ALA A 58 -9.08 -13.19 2.76
CA ALA A 58 -10.28 -12.45 3.15
C ALA A 58 -11.14 -13.24 4.15
N GLY A 59 -11.28 -14.56 3.96
CA GLY A 59 -11.95 -15.44 4.90
C GLY A 59 -11.24 -15.52 6.26
N ASP A 60 -9.91 -15.59 6.28
CA ASP A 60 -9.11 -15.52 7.50
C ASP A 60 -9.28 -14.17 8.22
N LEU A 61 -9.29 -13.06 7.47
CA LEU A 61 -9.51 -11.71 7.99
C LEU A 61 -10.87 -11.62 8.66
N CYS A 62 -11.95 -12.06 8.01
CA CYS A 62 -13.30 -12.08 8.58
C CYS A 62 -13.40 -12.88 9.89
N ARG A 63 -12.62 -13.96 10.03
CA ARG A 63 -12.63 -14.80 11.24
C ARG A 63 -11.84 -14.18 12.40
N ALA A 64 -10.79 -13.41 12.09
CA ALA A 64 -9.80 -12.98 13.08
C ALA A 64 -9.81 -11.47 13.39
N ARG A 65 -10.48 -10.65 12.57
CA ARG A 65 -10.52 -9.18 12.67
C ARG A 65 -11.95 -8.71 12.93
N SER A 66 -12.10 -7.59 13.64
CA SER A 66 -13.40 -6.95 13.86
C SER A 66 -13.73 -5.89 12.80
N ALA A 67 -12.73 -5.40 12.08
CA ALA A 67 -12.88 -4.49 10.94
C ALA A 67 -13.69 -5.11 9.79
N LYS A 68 -14.33 -4.24 9.00
CA LYS A 68 -15.09 -4.66 7.80
C LYS A 68 -14.12 -5.17 6.74
N VAL A 69 -14.40 -6.32 6.16
CA VAL A 69 -13.53 -6.94 5.14
C VAL A 69 -14.24 -6.94 3.79
N PHE A 70 -13.50 -6.57 2.74
CA PHE A 70 -13.96 -6.62 1.35
C PHE A 70 -13.05 -7.54 0.54
N ALA A 71 -13.62 -8.65 0.05
CA ALA A 71 -12.94 -9.66 -0.75
C ALA A 71 -12.83 -9.24 -2.23
N VAL A 72 -12.17 -8.11 -2.50
CA VAL A 72 -12.09 -7.48 -3.83
C VAL A 72 -10.70 -6.92 -4.08
N ALA A 73 -10.32 -6.80 -5.35
CA ALA A 73 -9.17 -5.99 -5.74
C ALA A 73 -9.56 -4.51 -5.82
N CYS A 74 -8.69 -3.65 -5.29
CA CYS A 74 -8.82 -2.21 -5.45
C CYS A 74 -8.05 -1.75 -6.70
N SER A 75 -8.65 -0.90 -7.53
CA SER A 75 -8.06 -0.47 -8.81
C SER A 75 -8.67 0.86 -9.27
N SER A 76 -8.31 1.25 -10.50
CA SER A 76 -8.78 2.47 -11.15
C SER A 76 -10.26 2.39 -11.55
N PRO A 77 -10.92 3.55 -11.78
CA PRO A 77 -12.31 3.60 -12.22
C PRO A 77 -12.56 2.82 -13.52
N GLU A 78 -11.59 2.78 -14.44
CA GLU A 78 -11.73 2.07 -15.71
C GLU A 78 -11.84 0.55 -15.53
N ASN A 79 -11.25 0.02 -14.45
CA ASN A 79 -11.27 -1.40 -14.12
C ASN A 79 -12.44 -1.79 -13.20
N ALA A 80 -13.12 -0.82 -12.58
CA ALA A 80 -14.20 -1.07 -11.65
C ALA A 80 -15.36 -1.82 -12.32
N GLY A 81 -15.97 -2.76 -11.57
CA GLY A 81 -17.06 -3.60 -12.05
C GLY A 81 -16.63 -4.78 -12.93
N ARG A 82 -15.33 -4.92 -13.22
CA ARG A 82 -14.79 -6.06 -13.97
C ARG A 82 -14.25 -7.14 -13.03
N ARG A 83 -13.92 -8.29 -13.60
CA ARG A 83 -13.04 -9.27 -12.98
C ARG A 83 -11.65 -9.16 -13.60
N MET A 84 -10.60 -9.28 -12.79
CA MET A 84 -9.22 -9.28 -13.25
C MET A 84 -8.49 -10.52 -12.74
N GLN A 85 -7.47 -10.94 -13.49
CA GLN A 85 -6.59 -12.01 -13.08
C GLN A 85 -5.67 -11.54 -11.95
N LEU A 86 -5.64 -12.30 -10.86
CA LEU A 86 -4.69 -12.16 -9.77
C LEU A 86 -3.71 -13.32 -9.84
N HIS A 87 -2.42 -13.00 -9.94
CA HIS A 87 -1.32 -13.94 -9.89
C HIS A 87 -0.95 -14.19 -8.42
N VAL A 88 -1.35 -15.34 -7.89
CA VAL A 88 -1.19 -15.67 -6.47
C VAL A 88 0.22 -16.20 -6.19
N ALA A 89 0.92 -15.55 -5.27
CA ALA A 89 2.27 -15.92 -4.82
C ALA A 89 2.47 -15.56 -3.33
N GLY A 90 1.58 -16.04 -2.47
CA GLY A 90 1.57 -15.69 -1.05
C GLY A 90 1.43 -14.18 -0.83
N ALA A 91 2.32 -13.59 -0.05
CA ALA A 91 2.31 -12.15 0.21
C ALA A 91 2.69 -11.28 -1.00
N LEU A 92 3.27 -11.88 -2.04
CA LEU A 92 3.74 -11.19 -3.24
C LEU A 92 2.73 -11.32 -4.40
N SER A 93 1.45 -11.51 -4.09
CA SER A 93 0.38 -11.68 -5.08
C SER A 93 0.09 -10.35 -5.78
N ALA A 94 -0.05 -10.36 -7.10
CA ALA A 94 -0.19 -9.12 -7.88
C ALA A 94 -1.21 -9.26 -9.04
N LEU A 95 -1.83 -8.13 -9.43
CA LEU A 95 -2.74 -8.05 -10.59
C LEU A 95 -1.99 -7.99 -11.93
N ASP A 96 -0.69 -7.71 -11.92
CA ASP A 96 0.16 -7.68 -13.11
C ASP A 96 1.38 -8.58 -12.90
N ARG A 97 1.46 -9.68 -13.67
CA ARG A 97 2.59 -10.62 -13.65
C ARG A 97 3.93 -9.93 -13.85
N HIS A 98 3.99 -8.88 -14.66
CA HIS A 98 5.25 -8.19 -14.95
C HIS A 98 5.72 -7.29 -13.81
N ARG A 99 4.86 -7.02 -12.82
CA ARG A 99 5.17 -6.20 -11.63
C ARG A 99 5.51 -7.02 -10.39
N MET A 100 5.25 -8.33 -10.40
CA MET A 100 5.65 -9.24 -9.32
C MET A 100 7.15 -9.13 -9.00
N ALA A 101 7.50 -9.38 -7.73
CA ALA A 101 8.88 -9.38 -7.26
C ALA A 101 9.79 -10.30 -8.12
N PRO A 102 11.03 -9.89 -8.47
CA PRO A 102 11.91 -10.69 -9.31
C PRO A 102 12.16 -12.10 -8.76
N GLY A 103 11.90 -13.11 -9.58
CA GLY A 103 12.06 -14.53 -9.20
C GLY A 103 10.80 -15.15 -8.58
N SER A 104 9.76 -14.35 -8.29
CA SER A 104 8.45 -14.88 -7.92
C SER A 104 7.82 -15.60 -9.11
N GLN A 105 7.31 -16.81 -8.87
CA GLN A 105 6.47 -17.53 -9.81
C GLN A 105 5.08 -17.69 -9.19
N PRO A 106 4.00 -17.34 -9.91
CA PRO A 106 2.67 -17.52 -9.37
C PRO A 106 2.38 -19.02 -9.20
N GLU A 107 1.90 -19.38 -8.01
CA GLU A 107 1.43 -20.72 -7.70
C GLU A 107 0.15 -21.04 -8.47
N ARG A 108 -0.72 -20.04 -8.63
CA ARG A 108 -1.97 -20.12 -9.38
C ARG A 108 -2.42 -18.75 -9.86
N ILE A 109 -3.40 -18.74 -10.77
CA ILE A 109 -4.10 -17.54 -11.22
C ILE A 109 -5.57 -17.68 -10.86
N ILE A 110 -6.15 -16.66 -10.25
CA ILE A 110 -7.58 -16.61 -9.92
C ILE A 110 -8.20 -15.35 -10.51
N GLU A 111 -9.51 -15.36 -10.76
CA GLU A 111 -10.24 -14.14 -11.13
C GLU A 111 -10.89 -13.50 -9.91
N VAL A 112 -10.64 -12.21 -9.70
CA VAL A 112 -11.16 -11.45 -8.55
C VAL A 112 -12.00 -10.27 -9.02
N PRO A 113 -13.10 -9.94 -8.33
CA PRO A 113 -13.87 -8.73 -8.61
C PRO A 113 -13.04 -7.47 -8.30
N VAL A 114 -13.25 -6.41 -9.08
CA VAL A 114 -12.51 -5.17 -8.96
C VAL A 114 -13.44 -3.99 -8.64
N ARG A 115 -13.02 -3.15 -7.70
CA ARG A 115 -13.73 -1.94 -7.28
C ARG A 115 -12.76 -0.78 -7.11
N THR A 116 -13.29 0.45 -7.12
CA THR A 116 -12.51 1.62 -6.68
C THR A 116 -12.43 1.68 -5.16
N LEU A 117 -11.45 2.40 -4.62
CA LEU A 117 -11.37 2.63 -3.18
C LEU A 117 -12.57 3.45 -2.69
N ASP A 118 -13.01 4.42 -3.49
CA ASP A 118 -14.17 5.26 -3.19
C ASP A 118 -15.47 4.46 -3.02
N ASP A 119 -15.72 3.47 -3.90
CA ASP A 119 -16.91 2.62 -3.81
C ASP A 119 -16.92 1.81 -2.53
N ILE A 120 -15.77 1.24 -2.18
CA ILE A 120 -15.61 0.42 -0.98
C ILE A 120 -15.83 1.27 0.26
N LEU A 121 -15.20 2.45 0.34
CA LEU A 121 -15.32 3.33 1.49
C LEU A 121 -16.73 3.92 1.65
N THR A 122 -17.42 4.17 0.54
CA THR A 122 -18.82 4.60 0.55
C THR A 122 -19.73 3.49 1.10
N GLU A 123 -19.59 2.26 0.64
CA GLU A 123 -20.35 1.11 1.17
C GLU A 123 -20.03 0.82 2.64
N ALA A 124 -18.75 0.91 3.00
CA ALA A 124 -18.29 0.73 4.37
C ALA A 124 -18.78 1.85 5.32
N ARG A 125 -19.32 2.95 4.77
CA ARG A 125 -19.66 4.18 5.52
C ARG A 125 -18.44 4.70 6.30
N ALA A 126 -17.28 4.70 5.66
CA ALA A 126 -16.07 5.25 6.27
C ALA A 126 -16.26 6.75 6.58
N PRO A 127 -15.66 7.27 7.66
CA PRO A 127 -15.69 8.69 7.93
C PRO A 127 -14.83 9.45 6.93
N VAL A 128 -15.32 10.61 6.46
CA VAL A 128 -14.50 11.58 5.74
C VAL A 128 -13.43 12.13 6.68
N GLY A 129 -12.19 12.24 6.20
CA GLY A 129 -11.06 12.67 7.02
C GLY A 129 -10.55 11.60 7.98
N PHE A 130 -10.71 10.32 7.64
CA PHE A 130 -10.26 9.21 8.48
C PHE A 130 -8.75 9.24 8.75
N ASP A 131 -8.30 8.50 9.76
CA ASP A 131 -6.98 8.70 10.33
C ASP A 131 -5.87 8.10 9.48
N PHE A 132 -6.00 6.83 9.08
CA PHE A 132 -4.90 6.07 8.52
C PHE A 132 -5.28 5.29 7.26
N LEU A 133 -4.58 5.55 6.15
CA LEU A 133 -4.64 4.77 4.93
C LEU A 133 -3.30 4.04 4.73
N SER A 134 -3.32 2.71 4.64
CA SER A 134 -2.18 1.90 4.20
C SER A 134 -2.49 1.29 2.83
N VAL A 135 -1.56 1.39 1.89
CA VAL A 135 -1.68 0.81 0.54
C VAL A 135 -0.41 0.07 0.19
N ASP A 136 -0.54 -1.25 0.07
CA ASP A 136 0.51 -2.18 -0.34
C ASP A 136 -0.13 -3.27 -1.23
N VAL A 137 0.03 -3.13 -2.55
CA VAL A 137 -0.67 -3.99 -3.54
C VAL A 137 0.27 -4.48 -4.62
N GLU A 138 1.54 -4.65 -4.27
CA GLU A 138 2.58 -5.28 -5.10
C GLU A 138 2.66 -4.69 -6.52
N GLY A 139 2.75 -3.36 -6.59
CA GLY A 139 2.98 -2.62 -7.83
C GLY A 139 1.72 -2.08 -8.52
N HIS A 140 0.53 -2.27 -7.95
CA HIS A 140 -0.74 -1.75 -8.46
C HIS A 140 -1.20 -0.45 -7.77
N GLU A 141 -0.29 0.23 -7.06
CA GLU A 141 -0.67 1.33 -6.18
C GLU A 141 -1.19 2.53 -6.98
N LEU A 142 -0.62 2.85 -8.15
CA LEU A 142 -1.07 4.03 -8.91
C LEU A 142 -2.52 3.89 -9.37
N GLU A 143 -2.91 2.68 -9.74
CA GLU A 143 -4.27 2.35 -10.13
C GLU A 143 -5.22 2.39 -8.92
N VAL A 144 -4.79 1.94 -7.73
CA VAL A 144 -5.55 2.15 -6.49
C VAL A 144 -5.74 3.65 -6.20
N LEU A 145 -4.66 4.43 -6.30
CA LEU A 145 -4.69 5.86 -5.99
C LEU A 145 -5.54 6.65 -7.00
N SER A 146 -5.65 6.20 -8.27
CA SER A 146 -6.52 6.87 -9.26
C SER A 146 -8.00 6.56 -9.05
N GLY A 147 -8.34 5.51 -8.30
CA GLY A 147 -9.71 5.19 -7.85
C GLY A 147 -10.07 5.77 -6.48
N PHE A 148 -9.35 6.80 -6.01
CA PHE A 148 -9.54 7.38 -4.69
C PHE A 148 -9.59 8.92 -4.72
N ASP A 149 -10.68 9.49 -4.23
CA ASP A 149 -10.84 10.94 -4.11
C ASP A 149 -10.15 11.47 -2.83
N PHE A 150 -8.90 11.90 -2.99
CA PHE A 150 -8.11 12.50 -1.92
C PHE A 150 -8.70 13.80 -1.36
N ALA A 151 -9.47 14.56 -2.14
CA ALA A 151 -10.08 15.80 -1.68
C ALA A 151 -11.28 15.50 -0.77
N ARG A 152 -12.07 14.48 -1.13
CA ARG A 152 -13.20 14.00 -0.32
C ARG A 152 -12.72 13.29 0.94
N TRP A 153 -11.92 12.23 0.82
CA TRP A 153 -11.63 11.34 1.94
C TRP A 153 -10.51 11.83 2.85
N ARG A 154 -9.55 12.56 2.27
CA ARG A 154 -8.48 13.31 2.95
C ARG A 154 -7.90 12.63 4.20
N PRO A 155 -7.36 11.39 4.10
CA PRO A 155 -6.77 10.71 5.24
C PRO A 155 -5.65 11.51 5.92
N CYS A 156 -5.55 11.43 7.25
CA CYS A 156 -4.54 12.16 8.03
C CYS A 156 -3.11 11.65 7.76
N LEU A 157 -2.95 10.34 7.58
CA LEU A 157 -1.71 9.69 7.18
C LEU A 157 -1.98 8.68 6.07
N VAL A 158 -1.21 8.78 5.00
CA VAL A 158 -1.13 7.77 3.94
C VAL A 158 0.23 7.11 4.02
N LEU A 159 0.23 5.81 4.26
CA LEU A 159 1.39 4.95 4.13
C LEU A 159 1.30 4.20 2.80
N LEU A 160 2.26 4.47 1.92
CA LEU A 160 2.27 3.92 0.57
C LEU A 160 3.54 3.10 0.34
N GLU A 161 3.39 1.87 -0.12
CA GLU A 161 4.53 1.06 -0.55
C GLU A 161 5.17 1.65 -1.82
N ASP A 162 6.47 1.94 -1.75
CA ASP A 162 7.22 2.57 -2.84
C ASP A 162 8.72 2.21 -2.78
N HIS A 163 9.16 1.28 -3.63
CA HIS A 163 10.60 0.98 -3.83
C HIS A 163 11.40 2.09 -4.53
N VAL A 164 10.75 3.20 -4.93
CA VAL A 164 11.36 4.38 -5.56
C VAL A 164 12.10 4.00 -6.85
N GLY A 165 11.47 3.18 -7.68
CA GLY A 165 11.95 2.88 -9.04
C GLY A 165 11.78 4.05 -10.01
N ASN A 166 10.83 4.94 -9.71
CA ASN A 166 10.54 6.18 -10.41
C ASN A 166 9.80 7.14 -9.46
N LEU A 167 9.44 8.35 -9.92
CA LEU A 167 8.75 9.36 -9.11
C LEU A 167 7.24 9.44 -9.35
N LYS A 168 6.62 8.49 -10.07
CA LYS A 168 5.20 8.58 -10.45
C LYS A 168 4.28 8.62 -9.22
N LYS A 169 4.44 7.66 -8.29
CA LYS A 169 3.69 7.60 -7.02
C LYS A 169 3.84 8.90 -6.21
N HIS A 170 5.09 9.34 -6.05
CA HIS A 170 5.41 10.59 -5.35
C HIS A 170 4.77 11.83 -5.99
N ARG A 171 4.84 11.96 -7.32
CA ARG A 171 4.25 13.07 -8.06
C ARG A 171 2.73 13.05 -7.98
N PHE A 172 2.12 11.86 -8.06
CA PHE A 172 0.67 11.69 -7.92
C PHE A 172 0.18 12.24 -6.58
N LEU A 173 0.74 11.75 -5.47
CA LEU A 173 0.33 12.21 -4.12
C LEU A 173 0.60 13.70 -3.91
N ARG A 174 1.70 14.23 -4.46
CA ARG A 174 1.96 15.69 -4.42
C ARG A 174 0.92 16.50 -5.17
N ALA A 175 0.47 16.01 -6.33
CA ALA A 175 -0.60 16.65 -7.09
C ALA A 175 -1.94 16.56 -6.35
N ALA A 176 -2.19 15.45 -5.65
CA ALA A 176 -3.37 15.23 -4.80
C ALA A 176 -3.36 16.01 -3.48
N GLY A 177 -2.41 16.94 -3.27
CA GLY A 177 -2.37 17.78 -2.08
C GLY A 177 -1.65 17.18 -0.87
N TYR A 178 -0.84 16.13 -1.07
CA TYR A 178 -0.07 15.49 0.00
C TYR A 178 1.42 15.82 -0.08
N ARG A 179 2.13 15.69 1.05
CA ARG A 179 3.60 15.81 1.11
C ARG A 179 4.22 14.66 1.86
N LEU A 180 5.35 14.18 1.36
CA LEU A 180 6.15 13.14 1.98
C LEU A 180 6.87 13.71 3.22
N ILE A 181 6.70 13.05 4.37
CA ILE A 181 7.30 13.47 5.65
C ILE A 181 8.29 12.47 6.22
N ARG A 182 8.26 11.23 5.76
CA ARG A 182 9.14 10.17 6.24
C ARG A 182 9.25 9.08 5.19
N ARG A 183 10.40 8.42 5.18
CA ARG A 183 10.56 7.14 4.52
C ARG A 183 11.07 6.14 5.54
N PHE A 184 10.36 5.04 5.68
CA PHE A 184 10.79 3.91 6.49
C PHE A 184 10.81 2.68 5.60
N GLU A 185 11.99 2.05 5.43
CA GLU A 185 12.17 0.90 4.54
C GLU A 185 11.65 1.15 3.11
N ASN A 186 10.59 0.43 2.70
CA ASN A 186 9.93 0.57 1.41
C ASN A 186 8.74 1.51 1.44
N ASN A 187 8.36 2.06 2.58
CA ASN A 187 7.14 2.84 2.74
C ASN A 187 7.40 4.35 2.75
N GLY A 188 6.59 5.07 1.98
CA GLY A 188 6.50 6.53 1.99
C GLY A 188 5.34 6.99 2.87
N TRP A 189 5.63 7.90 3.80
CA TRP A 189 4.64 8.47 4.70
C TRP A 189 4.21 9.85 4.22
N TYR A 190 2.95 9.99 3.85
CA TYR A 190 2.38 11.20 3.29
C TYR A 190 1.30 11.77 4.20
N VAL A 191 1.28 13.09 4.34
CA VAL A 191 0.26 13.82 5.08
C VAL A 191 -0.30 14.94 4.21
N PRO A 192 -1.52 15.46 4.49
CA PRO A 192 -2.03 16.63 3.80
C PRO A 192 -1.03 17.79 3.84
N ARG A 193 -0.90 18.54 2.75
CA ARG A 193 0.16 19.54 2.56
C ARG A 193 0.16 20.59 3.67
N GLU A 194 -1.02 20.99 4.10
CA GLU A 194 -1.33 21.96 5.14
C GLU A 194 -1.20 21.43 6.58
N ALA A 195 -0.97 20.13 6.77
CA ALA A 195 -0.76 19.58 8.11
C ALA A 195 0.45 20.26 8.77
N THR A 196 0.33 20.62 10.05
CA THR A 196 1.35 21.40 10.80
C THR A 196 2.61 20.60 11.16
N ARG A 197 2.61 19.27 10.93
CA ARG A 197 3.73 18.39 11.30
C ARG A 197 5.02 18.72 10.54
N GLY A 198 6.07 19.09 11.28
CA GLY A 198 7.40 19.28 10.71
C GLY A 198 8.03 17.97 10.21
N VAL A 199 8.97 18.10 9.26
CA VAL A 199 9.84 16.99 8.85
C VAL A 199 11.19 17.18 9.53
N ALA A 200 11.60 16.23 10.38
CA ALA A 200 12.88 16.27 11.07
C ALA A 200 14.05 16.32 10.07
N PRO A 201 15.17 17.01 10.36
CA PRO A 201 16.29 17.16 9.42
C PRO A 201 16.82 15.82 8.88
N ARG A 202 16.91 14.80 9.74
CA ARG A 202 17.31 13.43 9.37
C ARG A 202 16.36 12.82 8.33
N GLU A 203 15.05 12.99 8.52
CA GLU A 203 14.04 12.50 7.58
C GLU A 203 14.09 13.25 6.25
N ARG A 204 14.30 14.57 6.28
CA ARG A 204 14.51 15.36 5.06
C ARG A 204 15.70 14.84 4.26
N TRP A 205 16.82 14.58 4.93
CA TRP A 205 18.01 14.03 4.28
C TRP A 205 17.74 12.66 3.66
N GLU A 206 17.09 11.75 4.39
CA GLU A 206 16.76 10.43 3.87
C GLU A 206 15.83 10.49 2.65
N ILE A 207 14.85 11.40 2.66
CA ILE A 207 13.99 11.66 1.51
C ILE A 207 14.83 12.13 0.31
N VAL A 208 15.67 13.17 0.49
CA VAL A 208 16.54 13.72 -0.57
C VAL A 208 17.43 12.62 -1.14
N ARG A 209 18.11 11.90 -0.26
CA ARG A 209 19.04 10.83 -0.60
C ARG A 209 18.36 9.72 -1.40
N LYS A 210 17.16 9.28 -1.01
CA LYS A 210 16.49 8.13 -1.63
C LYS A 210 15.71 8.46 -2.90
N TYR A 211 15.00 9.58 -2.91
CA TYR A 211 14.13 9.99 -4.02
C TYR A 211 14.85 10.76 -5.11
N TYR A 212 15.94 11.46 -4.79
CA TYR A 212 16.62 12.33 -5.75
C TYR A 212 18.04 11.86 -6.05
N LEU A 213 18.88 11.65 -5.02
CA LEU A 213 20.29 11.30 -5.24
C LEU A 213 20.49 9.84 -5.68
N ALA A 214 19.80 8.89 -5.04
CA ALA A 214 19.95 7.46 -5.33
C ALA A 214 19.12 6.99 -6.55
N LEU A 215 18.14 7.78 -6.99
CA LEU A 215 17.22 7.37 -8.05
C LEU A 215 17.91 7.13 -9.41
N PRO A 216 18.78 8.03 -9.92
CA PRO A 216 19.48 7.79 -11.18
C PRO A 216 20.28 6.48 -11.19
N PHE A 217 20.98 6.18 -10.09
CA PHE A 217 21.73 4.94 -9.94
C PHE A 217 20.82 3.71 -9.91
N ARG A 218 19.65 3.81 -9.25
CA ARG A 218 18.68 2.72 -9.21
C ARG A 218 18.07 2.46 -10.59
N VAL A 219 17.74 3.51 -11.33
CA VAL A 219 17.24 3.43 -12.71
C VAL A 219 18.28 2.76 -13.60
N ALA A 220 19.54 3.21 -13.56
CA ALA A 220 20.63 2.62 -14.34
C ALA A 220 20.85 1.13 -13.99
N ARG A 221 20.85 0.79 -12.70
CA ARG A 221 20.97 -0.60 -12.22
C ARG A 221 19.82 -1.48 -12.71
N ASN A 222 18.59 -0.98 -12.67
CA ASN A 222 17.41 -1.71 -13.11
C ASN A 222 17.40 -1.92 -14.63
N ALA A 223 17.79 -0.89 -15.40
CA ALA A 223 17.98 -1.00 -16.85
C ALA A 223 19.05 -2.05 -17.20
N SER A 224 20.19 -2.03 -16.52
CA SER A 224 21.25 -3.04 -16.68
C SER A 224 20.75 -4.46 -16.36
N ARG A 225 19.96 -4.65 -15.30
CA ARG A 225 19.34 -5.94 -14.98
C ARG A 225 18.35 -6.40 -16.06
N ALA A 226 17.52 -5.50 -16.57
CA ALA A 226 16.56 -5.81 -17.64
C ALA A 226 17.27 -6.23 -18.93
N ILE A 227 18.35 -5.54 -19.31
CA ILE A 227 19.18 -5.90 -20.47
C ILE A 227 19.78 -7.29 -20.29
N ARG A 228 20.40 -7.57 -19.14
CA ARG A 228 20.96 -8.90 -18.84
C ARG A 228 19.90 -10.00 -18.85
N ARG A 229 18.69 -9.73 -18.36
CA ARG A 229 17.58 -10.70 -18.38
C ARG A 229 17.16 -11.02 -19.82
N ARG A 230 16.95 -9.99 -20.65
CA ARG A 230 16.62 -10.17 -22.08
C ARG A 230 17.70 -10.95 -22.83
N LEU A 231 18.98 -10.68 -22.54
CA LEU A 231 20.07 -11.44 -23.13
C LEU A 231 20.01 -12.91 -22.70
N ARG A 232 19.83 -13.20 -21.41
CA ARG A 232 19.69 -14.58 -20.92
C ARG A 232 18.49 -15.31 -21.52
N GLU A 233 17.33 -14.66 -21.65
CA GLU A 233 16.13 -15.23 -22.28
C GLU A 233 16.35 -15.50 -23.78
N ARG A 234 17.13 -14.66 -24.48
CA ARG A 234 17.41 -14.79 -25.91
C ARG A 234 18.48 -15.82 -26.25
N PHE A 235 19.31 -16.19 -25.27
CA PHE A 235 20.37 -17.21 -25.39
C PHE A 235 20.11 -18.42 -24.50
N ALA A 236 18.88 -18.60 -24.01
CA ALA A 236 18.47 -19.82 -23.34
C ALA A 236 18.24 -20.92 -24.40
N PRO A 237 18.81 -22.13 -24.22
CA PRO A 237 18.64 -23.26 -25.14
C PRO A 237 17.20 -23.78 -25.17
#